data_AF-X1KCY9-F1
#
_entry.id   AF-X1KCY9-F1
#
_cell.length_a   1.000
_cell.length_b   1.000
_cell.length_c   1.000
_cell.angle_alpha   90.00
_cell.angle_beta   90.00
_cell.angle_gamma   90.00
#
_symmetry.space_group_name_H-M   'P 1'
#
loop_
_entity.id
_entity.type
_entity.pdbx_description
1 polymer ?
#
loop_
_entity_poly.entity_id
_entity_poly.type
_entity_poly.pdbx_seq_one_letter_code
_entity_poly.pdbx_strand_id
1 'polypeptide(L)' 'KVKVAGGIKSAEDAKKMIENGASRLGTSAGVQIFEGWKE' A
#
# COMPACT_ATOMS: atom_id res chain seq x y z
N LYS A 1 10.48 9.98 -7.46
CA LYS A 1 9.15 9.52 -6.98
C LYS A 1 9.14 8.00 -7.03
N VAL A 2 9.26 7.31 -5.89
CA VAL A 2 9.51 5.85 -5.84
C VAL A 2 8.20 5.09 -5.97
N LYS A 3 8.14 4.09 -6.86
CA LYS A 3 7.01 3.16 -6.98
C LYS A 3 7.40 1.83 -6.35
N VAL A 4 6.59 1.34 -5.44
CA VAL A 4 6.70 -0.01 -4.87
C VAL A 4 5.58 -0.87 -5.44
N ALA A 5 5.90 -2.09 -5.86
CA ALA A 5 4.92 -3.03 -6.40
C ALA A 5 5.22 -4.46 -5.95
N GLY A 6 4.16 -5.23 -5.71
CA GLY A 6 4.23 -6.63 -5.30
C GLY A 6 4.04 -6.86 -3.80
N GLY A 7 3.24 -7.86 -3.43
CA GLY A 7 3.12 -8.35 -2.05
C GLY A 7 2.22 -7.57 -1.09
N ILE A 8 1.88 -6.32 -1.40
CA ILE A 8 1.06 -5.47 -0.51
C ILE A 8 -0.40 -5.92 -0.55
N LYS A 9 -0.91 -6.50 0.54
CA LYS A 9 -2.29 -7.04 0.65
C LYS A 9 -3.11 -6.42 1.78
N SER A 10 -2.49 -5.61 2.64
CA SER A 10 -3.12 -5.04 3.83
C SER A 10 -2.77 -3.56 3.98
N ALA A 11 -3.64 -2.81 4.68
CA ALA A 11 -3.45 -1.39 4.96
C ALA A 11 -2.14 -1.09 5.73
N GLU A 12 -1.77 -1.93 6.70
CA GLU A 12 -0.51 -1.78 7.44
C GLU A 12 0.73 -1.93 6.55
N ASP A 13 0.71 -2.88 5.62
CA ASP A 13 1.83 -3.09 4.70
C ASP A 13 1.96 -1.88 3.76
N ALA A 14 0.83 -1.38 3.26
CA ALA A 14 0.79 -0.14 2.49
C ALA A 14 1.34 1.05 3.28
N LYS A 15 0.98 1.18 4.56
CA LYS A 15 1.45 2.25 5.45
C LYS A 15 2.96 2.16 5.68
N LYS A 16 3.49 0.97 6.00
CA LYS A 16 4.93 0.74 6.13
C LYS A 16 5.68 1.14 4.85
N MET A 17 5.17 0.76 3.68
CA MET A 17 5.82 1.12 2.41
C MET A 17 5.87 2.64 2.20
N ILE A 18 4.79 3.35 2.54
CA ILE A 18 4.74 4.82 2.47
C ILE A 18 5.73 5.45 3.45
N GLU A 19 5.81 4.96 4.69
CA GLU A 19 6.78 5.43 5.69
C GLU A 19 8.24 5.20 5.27
N ASN A 20 8.50 4.11 4.53
CA ASN A 20 9.80 3.85 3.91
C ASN A 20 10.08 4.71 2.66
N GLY A 21 9.18 5.64 2.31
CA GLY A 21 9.37 6.61 1.23
C GLY A 21 8.71 6.22 -0.11
N ALA A 22 7.83 5.22 -0.14
CA ALA A 22 7.06 4.91 -1.33
C ALA A 22 6.11 6.06 -1.68
N SER A 23 6.26 6.61 -2.88
CA SER A 23 5.40 7.67 -3.39
C SER A 23 4.26 7.14 -4.27
N ARG A 24 4.27 5.85 -4.60
CA ARG A 24 3.24 5.15 -5.38
C ARG A 24 3.24 3.66 -5.03
N LEU A 25 2.07 3.09 -4.80
CA LEU A 25 1.89 1.66 -4.56
C LEU A 25 1.25 0.99 -5.79
N GLY A 26 1.77 -0.17 -6.19
CA GLY A 26 1.25 -1.01 -7.26
C GLY A 26 0.83 -2.36 -6.69
N THR A 27 -0.47 -2.54 -6.47
CA THR A 27 -1.05 -3.73 -5.84
C THR A 27 -2.32 -4.15 -6.56
N SER A 28 -2.54 -5.47 -6.63
CA SER A 28 -3.79 -6.08 -7.10
C SER A 28 -4.88 -6.09 -6.02
N ALA A 29 -4.52 -5.87 -4.74
CA ALA A 29 -5.43 -5.85 -3.60
C ALA A 29 -5.86 -4.43 -3.20
N GLY A 30 -5.90 -3.49 -4.14
CA GLY A 30 -6.12 -2.07 -3.86
C GLY A 30 -7.41 -1.76 -3.10
N VAL A 31 -8.49 -2.51 -3.39
CA VAL A 31 -9.79 -2.34 -2.71
C VAL A 31 -9.70 -2.72 -1.23
N GLN A 32 -9.15 -3.90 -0.92
CA GLN A 32 -9.00 -4.40 0.46
C GLN A 32 -8.13 -3.47 1.32
N ILE A 33 -7.04 -2.97 0.73
CA ILE A 33 -6.13 -2.03 1.38
C ILE A 33 -6.86 -0.71 1.68
N PHE A 34 -7.70 -0.25 0.75
CA PHE A 34 -8.44 1.00 0.92
C PHE A 34 -9.57 0.85 1.96
N GLU A 35 -10.29 -0.26 1.95
CA GLU A 35 -11.33 -0.56 2.95
C GLU A 35 -10.72 -0.59 4.36
N GLY A 36 -9.65 -1.35 4.57
CA GLY A 36 -8.97 -1.43 5.87
C GLY A 36 -8.21 -0.16 6.29
N TRP A 37 -8.18 0.88 5.45
CA TRP A 37 -7.65 2.20 5.80
C TRP A 37 -8.75 3.22 6.10
N LYS A 38 -10.00 2.90 5.76
CA LYS A 38 -11.16 3.74 6.01
C LYS A 38 -11.82 3.42 7.36
N GLU A 39 -11.60 2.20 7.86
CA GLU A 39 -11.83 1.80 9.25
C GLU A 39 -10.76 2.38 10.19
#